data_AF-A0A2W4KVU8-F1
#
_entry.id   AF-A0A2W4KVU8-F1
#
_cell.length_a   1.000
_cell.length_b   1.000
_cell.length_c   1.000
_cell.angle_alpha   90.00
_cell.angle_beta   90.00
_cell.angle_gamma   90.00
#
_symmetry.space_group_name_H-M   'P 1'
#
loop_
_entity.id
_entity.type
_entity.pdbx_description
1 polymer ?
#
loop_
_entity_poly.entity_id
_entity_poly.type
_entity_poly.pdbx_seq_one_letter_code
_entity_poly.pdbx_strand_id
1 'polypeptide(L)'
;MTVTSVDYPSPLPGDPKAVVVALETGSAQWGKGELDDAVRWIRRAAEAAEAAGDDLRALSLARLAADLKSSLDVPPAIAIRDEAAALASFDDFNDKTIVESISEVRSRHFGTSEEPARDDAWPEAALSERRVEARPRRALRVAVATSPRQDGTLAVALLGEHDAVPAGTTEALLVMLDPDAP
;
A
#
# COMPACT_ATOMS: atom_id res chain seq x y z
N MET A 1 16.25 18.10 -14.34
CA MET A 1 15.70 17.77 -13.02
C MET A 1 16.10 16.33 -12.74
N THR A 2 17.05 16.10 -11.84
CA THR A 2 17.53 14.75 -11.53
C THR A 2 16.52 14.07 -10.60
N VAL A 3 15.87 13.01 -11.07
CA VAL A 3 15.14 12.10 -10.20
C VAL A 3 16.15 11.47 -9.25
N THR A 4 16.10 11.84 -7.97
CA THR A 4 16.88 11.17 -6.92
C THR A 4 16.30 9.78 -6.76
N SER A 5 16.94 8.80 -7.40
CA SER A 5 16.70 7.39 -7.09
C SER A 5 16.94 7.21 -5.60
N VAL A 6 15.93 6.70 -4.91
CA VAL A 6 15.96 6.50 -3.47
C VAL A 6 16.70 5.18 -3.22
N ASP A 7 18.01 5.25 -3.03
CA ASP A 7 18.84 4.07 -2.80
C ASP A 7 18.91 3.69 -1.31
N TYR A 8 18.92 2.38 -1.04
CA TYR A 8 19.04 1.84 0.31
C TYR A 8 20.50 1.87 0.79
N PRO A 9 20.79 2.26 2.05
CA PRO A 9 22.17 2.42 2.53
C PRO A 9 22.91 1.07 2.69
N SER A 10 24.15 1.03 2.18
CA SER A 10 25.07 -0.09 2.35
C SER A 10 25.88 0.00 3.66
N PRO A 11 26.29 -1.13 4.25
CA PRO A 11 27.18 -1.16 5.41
C PRO A 11 28.59 -0.67 5.07
N LEU A 12 29.25 -0.05 6.04
CA LEU A 12 30.64 0.42 5.93
C LEU A 12 31.62 -0.59 6.55
N PRO A 13 32.90 -0.62 6.12
CA PRO A 13 33.90 -1.56 6.64
C PRO A 13 34.20 -1.44 8.16
N GLY A 14 33.77 -0.36 8.81
CA GLY A 14 33.91 -0.14 10.25
C GLY A 14 32.61 -0.31 11.04
N ASP A 15 31.50 -0.61 10.38
CA ASP A 15 30.21 -0.73 11.05
C ASP A 15 30.22 -1.94 12.03
N PRO A 16 29.65 -1.79 13.23
CA PRO A 16 29.45 -2.92 14.14
C PRO A 16 28.68 -4.04 13.46
N LYS A 17 28.98 -5.30 13.80
CA LYS A 17 28.33 -6.49 13.19
C LYS A 17 26.79 -6.41 13.22
N ALA A 18 26.22 -5.90 14.30
CA ALA A 18 24.77 -5.74 14.44
C ALA A 18 24.19 -4.73 13.43
N VAL A 19 24.92 -3.65 13.13
CA VAL A 19 24.57 -2.66 12.11
C VAL A 19 24.64 -3.31 10.72
N VAL A 20 25.72 -4.04 10.43
CA VAL A 20 25.90 -4.74 9.15
C VAL A 20 24.74 -5.70 8.88
N VAL A 21 24.42 -6.57 9.84
CA VAL A 21 23.32 -7.54 9.72
C VAL A 21 21.97 -6.84 9.49
N ALA A 22 21.71 -5.74 10.21
CA ALA A 22 20.48 -4.98 10.03
C ALA A 22 20.40 -4.35 8.62
N LEU A 23 21.48 -3.75 8.14
CA LEU A 23 21.53 -3.14 6.80
C LEU A 23 21.40 -4.18 5.69
N GLU A 24 22.06 -5.33 5.79
CA GLU A 24 21.93 -6.42 4.82
C GLU A 24 20.51 -6.98 4.80
N THR A 25 19.90 -7.18 5.96
CA THR A 25 18.51 -7.68 6.05
C THR A 25 17.52 -6.69 5.46
N GLY A 26 17.68 -5.40 5.74
CA GLY A 26 16.83 -4.36 5.18
C GLY A 26 17.05 -4.15 3.68
N SER A 27 18.27 -4.31 3.17
CA SER A 27 18.55 -4.31 1.72
C SER A 27 17.82 -5.46 1.01
N ALA A 28 17.80 -6.64 1.62
CA ALA A 28 17.02 -7.76 1.10
C ALA A 28 15.51 -7.51 1.12
N GLN A 29 14.99 -6.78 2.12
CA GLN A 29 13.57 -6.36 2.17
C GLN A 29 13.28 -5.30 1.10
N TRP A 30 14.19 -4.34 0.92
CA TRP A 30 14.09 -3.29 -0.10
C TRP A 30 14.02 -3.88 -1.51
N GLY A 31 14.89 -4.85 -1.82
CA GLY A 31 14.88 -5.56 -3.11
C GLY A 31 13.61 -6.38 -3.36
N LYS A 32 12.84 -6.72 -2.32
CA LYS A 32 11.53 -7.39 -2.43
C LYS A 32 10.35 -6.40 -2.57
N GLY A 33 10.60 -5.10 -2.45
CA GLY A 33 9.55 -4.08 -2.43
C GLY A 33 8.88 -3.87 -1.07
N GLU A 34 9.41 -4.49 0.00
CA GLU A 34 8.90 -4.35 1.37
C GLU A 34 9.48 -3.07 2.02
N LEU A 35 9.09 -1.90 1.51
CA LEU A 35 9.77 -0.61 1.78
C LEU A 35 9.64 -0.16 3.24
N ASP A 36 8.47 -0.28 3.86
CA ASP A 36 8.28 0.03 5.29
C ASP A 36 9.16 -0.84 6.20
N ASP A 37 9.28 -2.10 5.80
CA ASP A 37 10.01 -3.14 6.50
C ASP A 37 11.53 -2.92 6.38
N ALA A 38 11.99 -2.52 5.20
CA ALA A 38 13.34 -2.05 4.96
C ALA A 38 13.69 -0.80 5.80
N VAL A 39 12.81 0.21 5.85
CA VAL A 39 13.01 1.40 6.69
C VAL A 39 13.10 1.03 8.17
N ARG A 40 12.31 0.05 8.64
CA ARG A 40 12.40 -0.45 10.01
C ARG A 40 13.78 -1.03 10.31
N TRP A 41 14.39 -1.73 9.35
CA TRP A 41 15.76 -2.25 9.50
C TRP A 41 16.82 -1.15 9.56
N ILE A 42 16.65 -0.03 8.85
CA ILE A 42 17.56 1.13 8.98
C ILE A 42 17.47 1.73 10.38
N ARG A 43 16.27 1.86 10.96
CA ARG A 43 16.10 2.33 12.35
C ARG A 43 16.78 1.40 13.34
N ARG A 44 16.63 0.09 13.15
CA ARG A 44 17.34 -0.91 13.97
C ARG A 44 18.86 -0.84 13.82
N ALA A 45 19.35 -0.52 12.62
CA ALA A 45 20.78 -0.29 12.39
C ALA A 45 21.27 0.97 13.13
N ALA A 46 20.46 2.03 13.17
CA ALA A 46 20.77 3.24 13.94
C ALA A 46 20.87 2.94 15.46
N GLU A 47 19.89 2.23 16.02
CA GLU A 47 19.90 1.78 17.42
C GLU A 47 21.14 0.92 17.74
N ALA A 48 21.51 0.03 16.82
CA ALA A 48 22.69 -0.83 16.98
C ALA A 48 24.01 -0.04 16.92
N ALA A 49 24.07 1.03 16.13
CA ALA A 49 25.23 1.92 16.06
C ALA A 49 25.37 2.74 17.35
N GLU A 50 24.27 3.27 17.88
CA GLU A 50 24.22 3.97 19.16
C GLU A 50 24.66 3.06 20.31
N ALA A 51 24.14 1.83 20.36
CA ALA A 51 24.52 0.84 21.37
C ALA A 51 26.02 0.44 21.29
N ALA A 52 26.65 0.61 20.13
CA ALA A 52 28.09 0.38 19.94
C ALA A 52 28.95 1.63 20.21
N GLY A 53 28.33 2.77 20.53
CA GLY A 53 29.01 4.05 20.77
C GLY A 53 29.39 4.83 19.51
N ASP A 54 28.81 4.49 18.36
CA ASP A 54 29.01 5.22 17.11
C ASP A 54 27.84 6.20 16.85
N ASP A 55 27.80 7.27 17.64
CA ASP A 55 26.72 8.26 17.64
C ASP A 55 26.55 8.96 16.29
N LEU A 56 27.66 9.21 15.59
CA LEU A 56 27.64 9.84 14.27
C LEU A 56 26.98 8.93 13.24
N ARG A 57 27.31 7.63 13.26
CA ARG A 57 26.69 6.65 12.37
C ARG A 57 25.22 6.46 12.71
N ALA A 58 24.87 6.40 13.99
CA ALA A 58 23.49 6.31 14.45
C ALA A 58 22.64 7.49 13.94
N LEU A 59 23.12 8.72 14.11
CA LEU A 59 22.44 9.92 13.62
C LEU A 59 22.27 9.91 12.10
N SER A 60 23.30 9.50 11.36
CA SER A 60 23.25 9.40 9.90
C SER A 60 22.18 8.41 9.45
N LEU A 61 22.13 7.22 10.05
CA LEU A 61 21.14 6.18 9.72
C LEU A 61 19.72 6.60 10.11
N ALA A 62 19.54 7.27 11.26
CA ALA A 62 18.23 7.76 11.70
C ALA A 62 17.66 8.82 10.74
N ARG A 63 18.51 9.73 10.25
CA ARG A 63 18.12 10.73 9.23
C ARG A 63 17.71 10.07 7.93
N LEU A 64 18.52 9.14 7.43
CA LEU A 64 18.19 8.39 6.22
C LEU A 64 16.85 7.65 6.36
N ALA A 65 16.58 7.03 7.51
CA ALA A 65 15.30 6.37 7.76
C ALA A 65 14.12 7.36 7.76
N ALA A 66 14.30 8.58 8.25
CA ALA A 66 13.27 9.62 8.25
C ALA A 66 13.02 10.16 6.84
N ASP A 67 14.08 10.43 6.07
CA ASP A 67 13.99 10.90 4.69
C ASP A 67 13.33 9.86 3.79
N LEU A 68 13.71 8.59 3.96
CA LEU A 68 13.09 7.46 3.27
C LEU A 68 11.61 7.35 3.62
N LYS A 69 11.26 7.37 4.92
CA LYS A 69 9.85 7.29 5.33
C LYS A 69 9.04 8.44 4.76
N SER A 70 9.59 9.66 4.79
CA SER A 70 8.92 10.84 4.24
C SER A 70 8.69 10.70 2.74
N SER A 71 9.67 10.19 2.00
CA SER A 71 9.57 9.95 0.57
C SER A 71 8.51 8.89 0.22
N LEU A 72 8.31 7.90 1.08
CA LEU A 72 7.26 6.89 0.94
C LEU A 72 5.86 7.40 1.33
N ASP A 73 5.81 8.42 2.19
CA ASP A 73 4.57 8.98 2.74
C ASP A 73 4.06 10.19 1.95
N VAL A 74 4.79 10.67 0.94
CA VAL A 74 4.31 11.74 0.06
C VAL A 74 3.06 11.22 -0.68
N PRO A 75 1.85 11.71 -0.35
CA PRO A 75 0.69 11.43 -1.20
C PRO A 75 0.97 12.06 -2.56
N PRO A 76 0.56 11.44 -3.69
CA PRO A 76 0.76 12.05 -4.99
C PRO A 76 0.16 13.44 -4.94
N ALA A 77 1.02 14.46 -5.09
CA ALA A 77 0.59 15.84 -5.07
C ALA A 77 -0.51 16.00 -6.11
N ILE A 78 -1.72 16.30 -5.63
CA ILE A 78 -2.84 16.72 -6.47
C ILE A 78 -2.29 17.87 -7.30
N ALA A 79 -2.07 17.61 -8.59
CA ALA A 79 -1.77 18.66 -9.54
C ALA A 79 -2.96 19.62 -9.47
N ILE A 80 -2.73 20.80 -8.89
CA ILE A 80 -3.73 21.85 -8.79
C ILE A 80 -4.16 22.18 -10.22
N ARG A 81 -5.30 21.62 -10.62
CA ARG A 81 -5.97 21.90 -11.87
C ARG A 81 -7.14 22.79 -11.51
N ASP A 82 -7.00 24.07 -11.85
CA ASP A 82 -8.03 25.11 -11.86
C ASP A 82 -8.80 25.35 -10.55
N GLU A 83 -8.16 26.07 -9.63
CA GLU A 83 -8.78 26.73 -8.47
C GLU A 83 -9.97 27.64 -8.87
N ALA A 84 -10.00 28.13 -10.10
CA ALA A 84 -11.08 28.98 -10.63
C ALA A 84 -12.40 28.24 -10.88
N ALA A 85 -12.39 26.91 -11.06
CA ALA A 85 -13.62 26.12 -11.28
C ALA A 85 -14.30 25.73 -9.97
N ALA A 86 -13.55 25.58 -8.87
CA ALA A 86 -14.07 25.17 -7.57
C ALA A 86 -14.93 26.26 -6.88
N LEU A 87 -14.71 27.54 -7.20
CA LEU A 87 -15.50 28.65 -6.64
C LEU A 87 -16.86 28.85 -7.33
N ALA A 88 -17.13 28.19 -8.46
CA ALA A 88 -18.40 28.35 -9.18
C ALA A 88 -19.53 27.43 -8.69
N SER A 89 -19.24 26.45 -7.83
CA SER A 89 -20.20 25.39 -7.47
C SER A 89 -20.90 25.57 -6.12
N PHE A 90 -20.68 26.68 -5.41
CA PHE A 90 -21.23 26.93 -4.05
C PHE A 90 -22.34 27.98 -4.00
N ASP A 91 -23.18 28.07 -5.04
CA ASP A 91 -24.38 28.95 -5.05
C ASP A 91 -25.68 28.16 -5.21
N ASP A 92 -25.80 27.03 -4.52
CA ASP A 92 -27.08 26.32 -4.32
C ASP A 92 -27.27 25.98 -2.84
N PHE A 93 -27.28 27.01 -2.01
CA PHE A 93 -27.74 26.92 -0.62
C PHE A 93 -29.27 26.91 -0.62
N ASN A 94 -29.88 25.83 -1.13
CA ASN A 94 -31.32 25.62 -1.07
C ASN A 94 -31.70 25.18 0.34
N ASP A 95 -32.26 26.14 1.06
CA ASP A 95 -32.87 26.14 2.37
C ASP A 95 -33.85 24.96 2.59
N LYS A 96 -33.37 23.88 3.21
CA LYS A 96 -34.23 22.87 3.85
C LYS A 96 -33.64 22.44 5.18
N THR A 97 -34.11 23.13 6.22
CA THR A 97 -34.23 22.71 7.61
C THR A 97 -34.36 21.18 7.78
N ILE A 98 -33.29 20.53 8.25
CA ILE A 98 -33.33 19.17 8.80
C ILE A 98 -33.56 19.32 10.30
N VAL A 99 -34.83 19.40 10.68
CA VAL A 99 -35.30 19.24 12.06
C VAL A 99 -36.15 17.97 12.11
N GLU A 100 -35.85 17.12 13.11
CA GLU A 100 -36.58 15.94 13.58
C GLU A 100 -36.55 14.64 12.75
N SER A 101 -35.84 13.62 13.26
CA SER A 101 -36.41 12.32 13.69
C SER A 101 -35.32 11.32 14.09
N ILE A 102 -34.76 11.50 15.29
CA ILE A 102 -34.16 10.40 16.06
C ILE A 102 -35.24 9.96 17.02
N SER A 103 -35.94 8.87 16.69
CA SER A 103 -36.64 7.95 17.61
C SER A 103 -37.50 6.99 16.80
N GLU A 104 -36.97 5.83 16.43
CA GLU A 104 -37.68 4.54 16.46
C GLU A 104 -36.87 3.49 15.71
N VAL A 105 -36.34 2.52 16.46
CA VAL A 105 -36.45 1.07 16.24
C VAL A 105 -35.61 0.43 17.34
N ARG A 106 -36.20 0.41 18.54
CA ARG A 106 -35.85 -0.52 19.60
C ARG A 106 -37.09 -1.37 19.82
N SER A 107 -36.87 -2.67 19.95
CA SER A 107 -37.83 -3.73 20.31
C SER A 107 -38.35 -4.54 19.12
N ARG A 108 -37.85 -5.77 19.01
CA ARG A 108 -38.51 -7.04 19.40
C ARG A 108 -37.83 -8.15 18.56
N HIS A 109 -37.25 -9.23 19.07
CA HIS A 109 -37.85 -10.23 19.95
C HIS A 109 -36.75 -11.07 20.62
N PHE A 110 -36.94 -11.34 21.90
CA PHE A 110 -36.31 -12.40 22.69
C PHE A 110 -37.28 -13.59 22.75
N GLY A 111 -36.78 -14.83 22.79
CA GLY A 111 -37.54 -16.03 23.19
C GLY A 111 -37.41 -17.19 22.20
N THR A 112 -36.39 -18.04 22.34
CA THR A 112 -36.45 -19.38 22.97
C THR A 112 -37.16 -20.44 22.13
N SER A 113 -36.41 -21.43 21.64
CA SER A 113 -36.91 -22.80 21.55
C SER A 113 -35.74 -23.80 21.52
N GLU A 114 -35.95 -24.84 22.32
CA GLU A 114 -35.08 -25.93 22.70
C GLU A 114 -34.82 -26.92 21.55
N GLU A 115 -33.71 -27.63 21.70
CA GLU A 115 -33.15 -28.72 20.89
C GLU A 115 -34.10 -29.93 20.73
N PRO A 116 -33.89 -30.80 19.72
CA PRO A 116 -33.26 -32.07 20.10
C PRO A 116 -32.27 -32.65 19.07
N ALA A 117 -31.29 -33.32 19.65
CA ALA A 117 -30.26 -34.18 19.06
C ALA A 117 -30.69 -34.99 17.83
N ARG A 118 -29.83 -34.94 16.80
CA ARG A 118 -29.56 -36.06 15.90
C ARG A 118 -28.06 -36.16 15.66
N ASP A 119 -27.50 -37.24 16.18
CA ASP A 119 -26.26 -37.85 15.72
C ASP A 119 -26.39 -38.20 14.24
N ASP A 120 -25.63 -37.50 13.39
CA ASP A 120 -25.10 -38.09 12.17
C ASP A 120 -23.76 -37.42 11.89
N ALA A 121 -22.72 -38.21 12.11
CA ALA A 121 -21.33 -37.86 11.94
C ALA A 121 -21.03 -37.51 10.49
N TRP A 122 -20.60 -36.27 10.25
CA TRP A 122 -19.85 -35.91 9.07
C TRP A 122 -18.40 -35.67 9.47
N PRO A 123 -17.42 -36.47 9.00
CA PRO A 123 -16.04 -36.07 9.07
C PRO A 123 -15.83 -35.08 7.93
N GLU A 124 -16.20 -33.81 8.12
CA GLU A 124 -15.60 -32.74 7.32
C GLU A 124 -14.17 -32.63 7.83
N ALA A 125 -13.34 -33.50 7.25
CA ALA A 125 -11.94 -33.21 7.04
C ALA A 125 -11.88 -31.71 6.78
N ALA A 126 -11.21 -31.01 7.69
CA ALA A 126 -10.83 -29.63 7.51
C ALA A 126 -10.03 -29.56 6.19
N LEU A 127 -10.77 -29.47 5.09
CA LEU A 127 -10.41 -28.74 3.92
C LEU A 127 -10.19 -27.37 4.50
N SER A 128 -8.94 -27.15 4.89
CA SER A 128 -8.37 -25.85 5.06
C SER A 128 -8.72 -25.14 3.77
N GLU A 129 -9.87 -24.48 3.79
CA GLU A 129 -10.12 -23.30 3.01
C GLU A 129 -8.99 -22.37 3.43
N ARG A 130 -7.82 -22.60 2.84
CA ARG A 130 -6.90 -21.55 2.47
C ARG A 130 -7.72 -20.67 1.55
N ARG A 131 -8.62 -19.91 2.16
CA ARG A 131 -8.95 -18.56 1.78
C ARG A 131 -7.59 -17.89 1.78
N VAL A 132 -6.91 -18.01 0.65
CA VAL A 132 -5.93 -17.04 0.23
C VAL A 132 -6.74 -15.77 0.30
N GLU A 133 -6.55 -15.01 1.38
CA GLU A 133 -6.96 -13.62 1.43
C GLU A 133 -6.31 -13.02 0.20
N ALA A 134 -7.06 -12.95 -0.89
CA ALA A 134 -6.70 -12.16 -2.03
C ALA A 134 -6.76 -10.74 -1.51
N ARG A 135 -5.66 -10.29 -0.89
CA ARG A 135 -5.42 -8.88 -0.64
C ARG A 135 -5.77 -8.22 -1.97
N PRO A 136 -6.76 -7.32 -2.01
CA PRO A 136 -7.20 -6.73 -3.25
C PRO A 136 -5.95 -6.13 -3.89
N ARG A 137 -5.53 -6.71 -5.02
CA ARG A 137 -4.29 -6.31 -5.68
C ARG A 137 -4.53 -4.86 -6.08
N ARG A 138 -3.96 -3.92 -5.31
CA ARG A 138 -4.13 -2.49 -5.56
C ARG A 138 -3.60 -2.10 -6.94
N ALA A 139 -2.74 -2.93 -7.54
CA ALA A 139 -2.23 -2.77 -8.90
C ALA A 139 -2.12 -4.10 -9.68
N LEU A 140 -2.32 -4.07 -11.00
CA LEU A 140 -2.11 -5.18 -11.94
C LEU A 140 -1.01 -4.82 -12.94
N ARG A 141 -0.04 -5.72 -13.14
CA ARG A 141 1.04 -5.58 -14.13
C ARG A 141 0.49 -5.83 -15.53
N VAL A 142 0.81 -4.94 -16.47
CA VAL A 142 0.27 -4.98 -17.83
C VAL A 142 1.31 -4.60 -18.88
N ALA A 143 1.13 -5.14 -20.08
CA ALA A 143 1.79 -4.68 -21.29
C ALA A 143 0.85 -3.71 -22.04
N VAL A 144 1.37 -2.55 -22.41
CA VAL A 144 0.63 -1.47 -23.06
C VAL A 144 1.21 -1.19 -24.43
N ALA A 145 0.35 -1.09 -25.44
CA ALA A 145 0.72 -0.61 -26.77
C ALA A 145 -0.30 0.41 -27.27
N THR A 146 0.13 1.33 -28.11
CA THR A 146 -0.78 2.21 -28.84
C THR A 146 -1.63 1.38 -29.79
N SER A 147 -2.96 1.50 -29.68
CA SER A 147 -3.87 0.79 -30.58
C SER A 147 -3.76 1.39 -31.98
N PRO A 148 -3.42 0.60 -33.02
CA PRO A 148 -3.37 1.12 -34.39
C PRO A 148 -4.76 1.35 -34.99
N ARG A 149 -5.84 0.97 -34.29
CA ARG A 149 -7.23 1.06 -34.78
C ARG A 149 -7.94 2.34 -34.36
N GLN A 150 -7.48 3.02 -33.31
CA GLN A 150 -8.11 4.25 -32.78
C GLN A 150 -7.04 5.15 -32.16
N ASP A 151 -6.95 6.38 -32.65
CA ASP A 151 -6.09 7.41 -32.06
C ASP A 151 -6.50 7.68 -30.61
N GLY A 152 -5.51 7.69 -29.72
CA GLY A 152 -5.71 7.92 -28.28
C GLY A 152 -6.12 6.69 -27.47
N THR A 153 -6.34 5.52 -28.09
CA THR A 153 -6.69 4.29 -27.38
C THR A 153 -5.45 3.42 -27.16
N LEU A 154 -5.29 2.89 -25.95
CA LEU A 154 -4.22 1.95 -25.61
C LEU A 154 -4.78 0.51 -25.57
N ALA A 155 -4.06 -0.42 -26.19
CA ALA A 155 -4.29 -1.84 -26.03
C ALA A 155 -3.52 -2.32 -24.79
N VAL A 156 -4.21 -3.00 -23.88
CA VAL A 156 -3.67 -3.45 -22.60
C VAL A 156 -3.84 -4.95 -22.46
N ALA A 157 -2.75 -5.66 -22.14
CA ALA A 157 -2.75 -7.09 -21.85
C ALA A 157 -2.18 -7.34 -20.45
N LEU A 158 -2.80 -8.22 -19.67
CA LEU A 158 -2.29 -8.59 -18.33
C LEU A 158 -0.96 -9.33 -18.45
N LEU A 159 -0.02 -8.96 -17.59
CA LEU A 159 1.29 -9.57 -17.49
C LEU A 159 1.42 -10.26 -16.13
N GLY A 160 1.85 -11.53 -16.12
CA GLY A 160 2.20 -12.22 -14.88
C GLY A 160 3.38 -11.56 -14.17
N GLU A 161 3.60 -11.89 -12.90
CA GLU A 161 4.68 -11.31 -12.07
C GLU A 161 6.08 -11.55 -12.65
N HIS A 162 6.26 -12.66 -13.39
CA HIS A 162 7.54 -13.03 -13.99
C HIS A 162 7.49 -13.12 -15.53
N ASP A 163 6.38 -12.70 -16.13
CA ASP A 163 6.26 -12.74 -17.59
C ASP A 163 7.11 -11.64 -18.22
N ALA A 164 7.74 -12.00 -19.34
CA ALA A 164 8.52 -11.07 -20.15
C ALA A 164 7.58 -10.17 -20.97
N VAL A 165 7.98 -8.91 -21.12
CA VAL A 165 7.21 -7.91 -21.86
C VAL A 165 7.28 -8.24 -23.37
N PRO A 166 6.13 -8.38 -24.06
CA PRO A 166 6.11 -8.61 -25.50
C PRO A 166 6.79 -7.49 -26.28
N ALA A 167 7.49 -7.83 -27.37
CA ALA A 167 8.19 -6.87 -28.21
C ALA A 167 7.21 -5.80 -28.77
N GLY A 168 7.58 -4.53 -28.68
CA GLY A 168 6.75 -3.40 -29.13
C GLY A 168 5.68 -2.97 -28.12
N THR A 169 5.68 -3.52 -26.91
CA THR A 169 4.83 -3.08 -25.79
C THR A 169 5.68 -2.49 -24.67
N THR A 170 5.06 -1.67 -23.84
CA THR A 170 5.68 -1.06 -22.65
C THR A 170 5.04 -1.62 -21.39
N GLU A 171 5.86 -1.95 -20.39
CA GLU A 171 5.39 -2.41 -19.09
C GLU A 171 4.75 -1.26 -18.30
N ALA A 172 3.59 -1.50 -17.69
CA ALA A 172 2.90 -0.55 -16.81
C ALA A 172 2.12 -1.26 -15.70
N LEU A 173 1.55 -0.47 -14.78
CA LEU A 173 0.69 -0.93 -13.68
C LEU A 173 -0.70 -0.29 -13.80
N LEU A 174 -1.77 -1.08 -13.78
CA LEU A 174 -3.15 -0.63 -13.63
C LEU A 174 -3.53 -0.62 -12.16
N VAL A 175 -3.80 0.55 -11.60
CA VAL A 175 -4.22 0.73 -10.21
C VAL A 175 -5.71 0.99 -10.16
N MET A 176 -6.46 0.26 -9.32
CA MET A 176 -7.85 0.63 -9.06
C MET A 176 -7.86 1.90 -8.21
N LEU A 177 -8.40 2.98 -8.76
CA LEU A 177 -8.70 4.19 -8.00
C LEU A 177 -10.00 3.95 -7.23
N ASP A 178 -10.04 4.33 -5.96
CA ASP A 178 -11.20 4.16 -5.09
C ASP A 178 -12.39 4.94 -5.67
N PRO A 179 -13.50 4.28 -6.07
CA PRO A 179 -14.62 4.96 -6.72
C PRO A 179 -15.41 5.86 -5.77
N ASP A 180 -15.23 5.70 -4.45
CA ASP A 180 -15.92 6.43 -3.38
C ASP A 180 -14.99 7.41 -2.62
N ALA A 181 -13.80 7.72 -3.17
CA ALA A 181 -12.97 8.78 -2.60
C ALA A 181 -13.67 10.15 -2.73
N PRO A 182 -13.82 10.91 -1.63
CA PRO A 182 -14.59 12.16 -1.57
C PRO A 182 -13.98 13.30 -2.39
#